data_AF-A0A1M6Q8L9-F1
#
_entry.id   AF-A0A1M6Q8L9-F1
#
_cell.length_a   1.000
_cell.length_b   1.000
_cell.length_c   1.000
_cell.angle_alpha   90.00
_cell.angle_beta   90.00
_cell.angle_gamma   90.00
#
_symmetry.space_group_name_H-M   'P 1'
#
loop_
_entity.id
_entity.type
_entity.pdbx_description
1 polymer ?
#
loop_
_entity_poly.entity_id
_entity_poly.type
_entity_poly.pdbx_seq_one_letter_code
_entity_poly.pdbx_strand_id
1 'polypeptide(L)'
;MKPLGRQNTHVWLAQRMAQVTKTDLVLAMKKAQLNQDDWAAMVEDCRHCDWTEGCKKFLALQIDAPAQVPPDACRNQERFMALRVALEEMDT
;
A
#
# COMPACT_ATOMS: atom_id res chain seq x y z
N MET A 1 -17.45 -6.37 18.64
CA MET A 1 -16.97 -5.90 17.32
C MET A 1 -15.90 -4.84 17.56
N LYS A 2 -14.69 -4.99 17.00
CA LYS A 2 -13.63 -3.98 17.11
C LYS A 2 -13.92 -2.85 16.10
N PRO A 3 -13.79 -1.57 16.47
CA PRO A 3 -13.95 -0.48 15.53
C PRO A 3 -12.83 -0.51 14.47
N LEU A 4 -13.18 -0.13 13.24
CA LEU A 4 -12.21 0.00 12.17
C LEU A 4 -11.17 1.07 12.46
N GLY A 5 -9.97 0.90 11.89
CA GLY A 5 -8.95 1.92 11.88
C GLY A 5 -9.45 3.25 11.28
N ARG A 6 -8.91 4.37 11.75
CA ARG A 6 -9.26 5.71 11.24
C ARG A 6 -8.84 5.83 9.77
N GLN A 7 -9.80 6.14 8.90
CA GLN A 7 -9.57 6.21 7.44
C GLN A 7 -8.34 7.05 7.07
N ASN A 8 -8.23 8.29 7.55
CA ASN A 8 -7.10 9.17 7.24
C ASN A 8 -5.75 8.53 7.61
N THR A 9 -5.66 7.84 8.75
CA THR A 9 -4.43 7.13 9.15
C THR A 9 -4.05 6.07 8.12
N HIS A 10 -5.02 5.28 7.66
CA HIS A 10 -4.76 4.18 6.71
C HIS A 10 -4.50 4.68 5.29
N VAL A 11 -5.10 5.80 4.88
CA VAL A 11 -4.76 6.50 3.63
C VAL A 11 -3.28 6.89 3.62
N TRP A 12 -2.78 7.50 4.70
CA TRP A 12 -1.37 7.89 4.80
C TRP A 12 -0.42 6.69 4.88
N LEU A 13 -0.79 5.65 5.63
CA LEU A 13 0.01 4.43 5.72
C LEU A 13 0.08 3.70 4.37
N ALA A 14 -1.03 3.61 3.63
CA ALA A 14 -1.06 2.97 2.32
C ALA A 14 -0.23 3.74 1.28
N GLN A 15 -0.31 5.08 1.27
CA GLN A 15 0.55 5.90 0.40
C GLN A 15 2.03 5.70 0.73
N ARG A 16 2.38 5.68 2.02
CA ARG A 16 3.77 5.48 2.44
C ARG A 16 4.24 4.04 2.15
N MET A 17 3.37 3.05 2.26
CA MET A 17 3.68 1.68 1.83
C MET A 17 4.02 1.64 0.34
N ALA A 18 3.20 2.27 -0.50
CA ALA A 18 3.47 2.36 -1.94
C ALA A 18 4.83 3.00 -2.24
N GLN A 19 5.17 4.07 -1.51
CA GLN A 19 6.49 4.72 -1.65
C GLN A 19 7.64 3.79 -1.28
N VAL A 20 7.59 3.10 -0.13
CA VAL A 20 8.70 2.22 0.27
C VAL A 20 8.87 1.07 -0.72
N THR A 21 7.76 0.52 -1.23
CA THR A 21 7.76 -0.57 -2.20
C THR A 21 7.91 -0.13 -3.65
N LYS A 22 8.19 1.16 -3.90
CA LYS A 22 8.34 1.74 -5.24
C LYS A 22 7.15 1.49 -6.18
N THR A 23 5.94 1.42 -5.61
CA THR A 23 4.69 1.32 -6.37
C THR A 23 4.18 2.74 -6.66
N ASP A 24 4.26 3.20 -7.91
CA ASP A 24 3.74 4.51 -8.30
C ASP A 24 2.21 4.47 -8.48
N LEU A 25 1.48 4.88 -7.44
CA LEU A 25 0.02 4.92 -7.45
C LEU A 25 -0.54 5.91 -8.49
N VAL A 26 0.16 7.00 -8.77
CA VAL A 26 -0.29 8.01 -9.74
C VAL A 26 -0.17 7.43 -11.15
N LEU A 27 0.95 6.77 -11.45
CA LEU A 27 1.12 6.08 -12.73
C LEU A 27 0.13 4.92 -12.87
N ALA A 28 -0.10 4.14 -11.81
CA ALA A 28 -1.10 3.07 -11.81
C ALA A 28 -2.50 3.60 -12.15
N MET A 29 -2.89 4.75 -11.58
CA MET A 29 -4.15 5.42 -11.92
C MET A 29 -4.18 5.91 -13.37
N LYS A 30 -3.10 6.55 -13.83
CA LYS A 30 -2.98 7.05 -15.20
C LYS A 30 -3.03 5.92 -16.25
N LYS A 31 -2.50 4.75 -15.93
CA LYS A 31 -2.48 3.54 -16.78
C LYS A 31 -3.71 2.65 -16.59
N ALA A 32 -4.70 3.10 -15.81
CA ALA A 32 -5.91 2.36 -15.48
C ALA A 32 -5.68 0.98 -14.81
N GLN A 33 -4.51 0.79 -14.19
CA GLN A 33 -4.20 -0.39 -13.36
C GLN A 33 -4.81 -0.28 -11.95
N LEU A 34 -5.12 0.94 -11.53
CA LEU A 34 -5.77 1.24 -10.26
C LEU A 34 -6.83 2.33 -10.48
N ASN A 35 -8.10 2.06 -10.28
CA ASN A 35 -9.12 3.12 -10.29
C ASN A 35 -9.40 3.64 -8.85
N GLN A 36 -10.29 4.62 -8.71
CA GLN A 36 -10.61 5.21 -7.40
C GLN A 36 -11.36 4.24 -6.47
N ASP A 37 -12.21 3.37 -7.02
CA ASP A 37 -12.94 2.37 -6.24
C ASP A 37 -11.99 1.27 -5.73
N ASP A 38 -11.04 0.84 -6.57
CA ASP A 38 -9.98 -0.08 -6.17
C ASP A 38 -9.13 0.51 -5.04
N TRP A 39 -8.78 1.80 -5.16
CA TRP A 39 -8.02 2.48 -4.12
C TRP A 39 -8.81 2.60 -2.81
N ALA A 40 -10.10 2.96 -2.90
CA ALA A 40 -10.98 3.00 -1.74
C ALA A 40 -11.08 1.62 -1.06
N ALA A 41 -11.21 0.54 -1.85
CA ALA A 41 -11.24 -0.84 -1.36
C ALA A 41 -9.92 -1.21 -0.67
N MET A 42 -8.77 -0.88 -1.26
CA MET A 42 -7.45 -1.10 -0.62
C MET A 42 -7.35 -0.39 0.74
N VAL A 43 -7.82 0.86 0.83
CA VAL A 43 -7.82 1.59 2.10
C VAL A 43 -8.77 0.95 3.10
N GLU A 44 -9.97 0.55 2.66
CA GLU A 44 -10.94 -0.13 3.51
C GLU A 44 -10.39 -1.45 4.08
N ASP A 45 -9.79 -2.28 3.24
CA ASP A 45 -9.14 -3.53 3.67
C ASP A 45 -7.98 -3.27 4.64
N CYS A 46 -7.23 -2.19 4.43
CA CYS A 46 -6.19 -1.77 5.34
C CYS A 46 -6.74 -1.40 6.73
N ARG A 47 -7.93 -0.77 6.82
CA ARG A 47 -8.56 -0.37 8.09
C ARG A 47 -9.02 -1.55 8.94
N HIS A 48 -9.18 -2.72 8.32
CA HIS A 48 -9.46 -3.98 9.00
C HIS A 48 -8.19 -4.63 9.58
N CYS A 49 -7.00 -4.07 9.37
CA CYS A 49 -5.77 -4.68 9.84
C CYS A 49 -5.59 -4.53 11.36
N ASP A 50 -5.10 -5.59 11.99
CA ASP A 50 -4.76 -5.60 13.41
C ASP A 50 -3.29 -5.22 13.68
N TRP A 51 -2.52 -4.95 12.62
CA TRP A 51 -1.08 -4.78 12.65
C TRP A 51 -0.62 -3.31 12.44
N THR A 52 -1.48 -2.33 12.72
CA THR A 52 -1.21 -0.90 12.45
C THR A 52 0.07 -0.38 13.10
N GLU A 53 0.34 -0.75 14.36
CA GLU A 53 1.56 -0.30 15.05
C GLU A 53 2.83 -0.95 14.48
N GLY A 54 2.74 -2.21 14.05
CA GLY A 54 3.84 -2.88 13.34
C GLY A 54 4.10 -2.23 11.99
N CYS A 55 3.05 -1.85 11.26
CA CYS A 55 3.13 -1.12 9.99
C CYS A 55 3.87 0.22 10.15
N LYS A 56 3.49 1.02 11.16
CA LYS A 56 4.18 2.29 11.46
C LYS A 56 5.67 2.09 11.72
N LYS A 57 6.03 1.12 12.56
CA LYS A 57 7.43 0.80 12.88
C LYS A 57 8.19 0.34 11.64
N PHE A 58 7.61 -0.58 10.87
CA PHE A 58 8.18 -1.05 9.61
C PHE A 58 8.49 0.12 8.67
N LEU A 59 7.50 1.00 8.42
CA LEU A 59 7.65 2.15 7.53
C LEU A 59 8.65 3.19 8.04
N ALA A 60 8.79 3.34 9.36
CA ALA A 60 9.78 4.23 9.96
C ALA A 60 11.22 3.74 9.76
N LEU A 61 11.43 2.43 9.58
CA LEU A 61 12.75 1.84 9.34
C LEU A 61 13.20 1.92 7.87
N GLN A 62 12.31 2.27 6.93
CA GLN A 62 12.60 2.29 5.49
C GLN A 62 13.16 3.63 4.98
N ILE A 63 13.62 4.52 5.86
CA ILE A 63 14.09 5.86 5.49
C ILE A 63 15.37 5.79 4.64
N ASP A 64 16.32 4.93 5.02
CA ASP A 64 17.63 4.85 4.38
C ASP A 64 17.72 3.75 3.31
N ALA A 65 16.87 2.73 3.41
CA ALA A 65 16.84 1.60 2.48
C ALA A 65 15.38 1.15 2.26
N PRO A 66 14.72 1.57 1.17
CA PRO A 66 13.33 1.21 0.91
C PRO A 66 13.16 -0.29 0.65
N ALA A 67 12.34 -0.96 1.47
CA ALA A 67 11.94 -2.35 1.27
C ALA A 67 11.25 -2.53 -0.09
N GLN A 68 11.68 -3.51 -0.88
CA GLN A 68 11.06 -3.79 -2.18
C GLN A 68 9.72 -4.52 -2.08
N VAL A 69 9.37 -5.04 -0.89
CA VAL A 69 8.19 -5.88 -0.67
C VAL A 69 7.47 -5.42 0.62
N PRO A 70 6.14 -5.33 0.63
CA PRO A 70 5.38 -5.13 1.86
C PRO A 70 5.60 -6.29 2.84
N PRO A 71 5.50 -6.08 4.16
CA PRO A 71 5.60 -7.17 5.13
C PRO A 71 4.41 -8.14 4.98
N ASP A 72 4.59 -9.41 5.31
CA ASP A 72 3.55 -10.45 5.20
C ASP A 72 2.28 -10.16 6.01
N ALA A 73 2.40 -9.31 7.04
CA ALA A 73 1.27 -8.84 7.83
C ALA A 73 0.43 -7.74 7.14
N CYS A 74 0.86 -7.23 5.98
CA CYS A 74 0.15 -6.20 5.23
C CYS A 74 -1.01 -6.81 4.45
N ARG A 75 -2.24 -6.37 4.74
CA ARG A 75 -3.46 -6.80 4.01
C ARG A 75 -3.43 -6.49 2.51
N ASN A 76 -2.67 -5.47 2.12
CA ASN A 76 -2.53 -5.05 0.71
C ASN A 76 -1.24 -5.56 0.06
N GLN A 77 -0.53 -6.52 0.68
CA GLN A 77 0.77 -6.98 0.18
C GLN A 77 0.70 -7.40 -1.29
N GLU A 78 -0.20 -8.32 -1.61
CA GLU A 78 -0.39 -8.84 -2.96
C GLU A 78 -0.78 -7.73 -3.94
N ARG A 79 -1.66 -6.81 -3.53
CA ARG A 79 -2.12 -5.72 -4.39
C ARG A 79 -1.00 -4.74 -4.73
N PHE A 80 -0.14 -4.36 -3.77
CA PHE A 80 1.02 -3.52 -4.06
C PHE A 80 2.02 -4.21 -4.99
N MET A 81 2.26 -5.51 -4.77
CA MET A 81 3.17 -6.29 -5.61
C MET A 81 2.64 -6.43 -7.05
N ALA A 82 1.35 -6.74 -7.21
CA ALA A 82 0.71 -6.83 -8.52
C ALA A 82 0.76 -5.50 -9.28
N LEU A 83 0.48 -4.37 -8.61
CA LEU A 83 0.58 -3.05 -9.22
C LEU A 83 2.01 -2.73 -9.66
N ARG A 84 3.01 -3.06 -8.83
CA ARG A 84 4.43 -2.84 -9.19
C ARG A 84 4.81 -3.63 -10.44
N VAL A 85 4.48 -4.92 -10.48
CA VAL A 85 4.79 -5.78 -11.64
C VAL A 85 4.09 -5.28 -12.90
N ALA A 86 2.79 -4.95 -12.81
CA ALA A 86 2.05 -4.44 -13.96
C ALA A 86 2.64 -3.13 -14.52
N LEU A 87 3.19 -2.27 -13.66
CA LEU A 87 3.86 -1.05 -14.10
C LEU A 87 5.23 -1.34 -14.74
N GLU A 88 6.02 -2.24 -14.17
CA GLU A 88 7.33 -2.66 -14.71
C GLU A 88 7.19 -3.31 -16.10
N GLU A 89 6.16 -4.14 -16.30
CA GLU A 89 5.86 -4.76 -17.60
C GLU A 89 5.41 -3.75 -18.67
N MET A 90 4.85 -2.62 -18.27
CA MET A 90 4.39 -1.57 -19.19
C MET A 90 5.49 -0.58 -19.60
N ASP A 91 6.58 -0.51 -18.85
CA ASP A 91 7.75 0.34 -19.13
C ASP A 91 8.85 -0.39 -19.93
N THR A 92 8.64 -1.67 -20.26
CA THR A 92 9.53 -2.53 -21.08
C THR A 92 9.05 -2.59 -22.53
#